data_AF-A0A1C6DVH2-F1
#
_entry.id   AF-A0A1C6DVH2-F1
#
_cell.length_a   1.000
_cell.length_b   1.000
_cell.length_c   1.000
_cell.angle_alpha   90.00
_cell.angle_beta   90.00
_cell.angle_gamma   90.00
#
_symmetry.space_group_name_H-M   'P 1'
#
loop_
_entity.id
_entity.type
_entity.pdbx_description
1 polymer ?
#
loop_
_entity_poly.entity_id
_entity_poly.type
_entity_poly.pdbx_seq_one_letter_code
_entity_poly.pdbx_strand_id
1 'polypeptide(L)' 'MKDKIETIGVYCVCNTMGICVHEIDYCEDRVLASANGENLQWCPMNEQTPEGGKEAEPGFLFGSFFVPFSEVMRV' A
#
# COMPACT_ATOMS: atom_id res chain seq x y z
N MET A 1 -24.86 6.83 -3.75
CA MET A 1 -23.86 6.33 -2.78
C MET A 1 -22.80 5.66 -3.62
N LYS A 2 -21.55 6.14 -3.60
CA LYS A 2 -20.44 5.38 -4.21
C LYS A 2 -20.26 4.14 -3.36
N ASP A 3 -20.25 2.95 -3.97
CA ASP A 3 -19.87 1.72 -3.31
C ASP A 3 -18.56 1.96 -2.56
N LYS A 4 -18.60 1.83 -1.24
CA LYS A 4 -17.44 2.04 -0.39
C LYS A 4 -16.54 0.84 -0.62
N ILE A 5 -15.44 1.02 -1.34
CA ILE A 5 -14.44 -0.03 -1.52
C ILE A 5 -13.90 -0.38 -0.13
N GLU A 6 -13.98 -1.66 0.21
CA GLU A 6 -13.52 -2.20 1.48
C GLU A 6 -12.02 -1.99 1.63
N THR A 7 -11.56 -1.68 2.85
CA THR A 7 -10.14 -1.52 3.17
C THR A 7 -9.70 -2.74 3.95
N ILE A 8 -8.73 -3.47 3.41
CA ILE A 8 -8.18 -4.69 4.03
C ILE A 8 -6.93 -4.41 4.87
N GLY A 9 -6.31 -3.25 4.68
CA GLY A 9 -5.17 -2.82 5.47
C GLY A 9 -4.87 -1.33 5.34
N VAL A 10 -4.13 -0.79 6.31
CA VAL A 10 -3.73 0.62 6.34
C VAL A 10 -2.26 0.72 6.71
N TYR A 11 -1.52 1.50 5.92
CA TYR A 11 -0.19 1.97 6.25
C TYR A 11 -0.27 3.42 6.75
N CYS A 12 0.18 3.67 7.98
CA CYS A 12 0.15 5.00 8.59
C CYS A 12 1.37 5.81 8.16
N VAL A 13 1.20 6.77 7.25
CA VAL A 13 2.29 7.67 6.84
C VAL A 13 2.53 8.74 7.91
N CYS A 14 1.46 9.34 8.43
CA CYS A 14 1.49 10.29 9.54
C CYS A 14 0.11 10.39 10.20
N ASN A 15 -0.03 11.22 11.24
CA ASN A 15 -1.30 11.39 11.98
C ASN A 15 -2.49 11.84 11.12
N THR A 16 -2.25 12.42 9.93
CA THR A 16 -3.28 12.94 9.02
C THR A 16 -3.35 12.19 7.69
N MET A 17 -2.46 11.23 7.44
CA MET A 17 -2.37 10.52 6.16
C MET A 17 -2.12 9.04 6.38
N GLY A 18 -3.01 8.22 5.84
CA GLY A 18 -2.84 6.78 5.69
C GLY A 18 -2.99 6.36 4.24
N ILE A 19 -2.25 5.33 3.85
CA ILE A 19 -2.44 4.63 2.59
C ILE A 19 -3.31 3.41 2.87
N CYS A 20 -4.54 3.42 2.35
CA CYS A 20 -5.47 2.32 2.48
C CYS A 20 -5.21 1.31 1.37
N VAL A 21 -5.09 0.03 1.73
CA VAL A 21 -5.02 -1.10 0.81
C VAL A 21 -6.41 -1.70 0.68
N HIS A 22 -6.85 -1.91 -0.55
CA HIS A 22 -8.18 -2.42 -0.87
C HIS A 22 -8.13 -3.81 -1.50
N GLU A 23 -7.12 -4.07 -2.33
CA GLU A 23 -6.95 -5.34 -3.04
C GLU A 23 -5.47 -5.58 -3.33
N ILE A 24 -5.07 -6.85 -3.33
CA ILE A 24 -3.74 -7.30 -3.73
C ILE A 24 -3.94 -8.29 -4.88
N ASP A 25 -3.55 -7.88 -6.08
CA ASP A 25 -3.65 -8.67 -7.30
C ASP A 25 -2.27 -9.29 -7.60
N TYR A 26 -2.09 -10.53 -7.15
CA TYR A 26 -0.87 -11.30 -7.37
C TYR A 26 -0.68 -11.76 -8.81
N CYS A 27 -1.71 -11.69 -9.66
CA CYS A 27 -1.60 -12.08 -11.07
C CYS A 27 -0.98 -10.96 -11.92
N GLU A 28 -1.28 -9.70 -11.57
CA GLU A 28 -0.75 -8.52 -12.27
C GLU A 28 0.29 -7.73 -11.44
N ASP A 29 0.82 -8.33 -10.36
CA ASP A 29 1.83 -7.74 -9.46
C ASP A 29 1.51 -6.30 -9.06
N ARG A 30 0.26 -6.06 -8.61
CA ARG A 30 -0.22 -4.72 -8.24
C ARG A 30 -1.16 -4.72 -7.04
N VAL A 31 -1.27 -3.56 -6.41
CA VAL A 31 -2.07 -3.31 -5.21
C VAL A 31 -3.04 -2.17 -5.50
N LEU A 32 -4.32 -2.37 -5.25
CA LEU A 32 -5.30 -1.28 -5.28
C LEU A 32 -5.21 -0.52 -3.97
N ALA A 33 -4.79 0.74 -4.03
CA ALA A 33 -4.58 1.57 -2.86
C ALA A 33 -5.19 2.96 -3.03
N SER A 34 -5.36 3.67 -1.91
CA SER A 34 -5.89 5.04 -1.90
C SER A 34 -5.28 5.86 -0.75
N ALA A 35 -5.32 7.18 -0.88
CA ALA A 35 -4.91 8.08 0.19
C ALA A 35 -6.13 8.44 1.04
N ASN A 36 -6.15 8.04 2.31
CA ASN A 36 -7.28 8.26 3.22
C ASN A 36 -8.64 7.72 2.70
N GLY A 37 -8.64 6.69 1.86
CA GLY A 37 -9.86 6.16 1.22
C GLY A 37 -10.28 6.91 -0.04
N GLU A 38 -9.51 7.91 -0.48
CA GLU A 38 -9.78 8.72 -1.66
C GLU A 38 -8.73 8.50 -2.76
N ASN A 39 -9.13 8.68 -4.03
CA ASN A 39 -8.26 8.52 -5.20
C ASN A 39 -7.66 7.11 -5.31
N LEU A 40 -8.53 6.13 -5.52
CA LEU A 40 -8.14 4.75 -5.82
C LEU A 40 -7.22 4.69 -7.03
N GLN A 41 -6.10 3.98 -6.88
CA GLN A 41 -5.16 3.73 -7.95
C GLN A 41 -4.51 2.36 -7.79
N TRP A 42 -4.18 1.76 -8.93
CA TRP A 42 -3.34 0.57 -8.98
C TRP A 42 -1.88 0.97 -8.85
N CYS A 43 -1.23 0.41 -7.84
CA CYS A 43 0.16 0.62 -7.50
C CYS A 43 0.97 -0.65 -7.83
N PRO A 44 2.10 -0.55 -8.54
CA PRO A 44 2.92 -1.73 -8.81
C PRO A 44 3.53 -2.27 -7.52
N MET A 45 3.53 -3.59 -7.37
CA MET A 45 4.35 -4.26 -6.35
C MET A 45 5.82 -4.05 -6.66
N ASN A 46 6.63 -4.01 -5.61
CA ASN A 46 8.06 -3.82 -5.72
C ASN A 46 8.76 -4.43 -4.50
N GLU A 47 10.07 -4.60 -4.61
CA GLU A 47 10.92 -5.01 -3.51
C GLU A 47 12.01 -3.94 -3.32
N GLN A 48 12.19 -3.45 -2.10
CA GLN A 48 13.24 -2.48 -1.79
C GLN A 48 14.04 -2.89 -0.55
N THR A 49 15.35 -2.67 -0.61
CA THR A 49 16.22 -2.81 0.55
C THR A 49 16.06 -1.56 1.43
N PRO A 50 15.65 -1.68 2.70
CA PRO A 50 15.59 -0.55 3.61
C PRO A 50 16.97 0.08 3.77
N GLU A 51 17.03 1.39 4.06
CA GLU A 51 18.31 2.05 4.34
C GLU A 51 19.00 1.41 5.56
N GLY A 52 20.17 0.79 5.33
CA GLY A 52 20.89 0.03 6.35
C GLY A 52 20.46 -1.43 6.53
N GLY A 53 19.46 -1.87 5.77
CA GLY A 53 19.01 -3.26 5.71
C GLY A 53 19.91 -4.14 4.85
N LYS A 54 19.93 -5.44 5.14
CA LYS A 54 20.63 -6.45 4.33
C LYS A 54 19.73 -7.18 3.33
N GLU A 55 18.42 -7.15 3.56
CA GLU A 55 17.44 -7.96 2.84
C GLU A 55 16.42 -7.04 2.17
N ALA A 56 16.07 -7.38 0.93
CA ALA A 56 14.98 -6.70 0.22
C ALA A 56 13.65 -7.09 0.87
N GLU A 57 12.80 -6.10 1.13
CA GLU A 57 11.48 -6.31 1.69
C GLU A 57 10.43 -6.11 0.59
N PRO A 58 9.40 -6.99 0.51
CA PRO A 58 8.33 -6.83 -0.46
C PRO A 58 7.32 -5.76 -0.02
N GLY A 59 6.82 -5.01 -0.99
CA GLY A 59 5.87 -3.93 -0.79
C GLY A 59 5.27 -3.46 -2.11
N PHE A 60 4.83 -2.21 -2.15
CA PHE A 60 4.32 -1.57 -3.35
C PHE A 60 4.67 -0.08 -3.39
N LEU A 61 4.65 0.50 -4.59
CA LEU A 61 4.93 1.92 -4.80
C LEU A 61 3.64 2.73 -4.91
N PHE A 62 3.37 3.56 -3.90
CA PHE A 62 2.30 4.57 -3.94
C PHE A 62 2.89 5.91 -4.39
N GLY A 63 2.81 6.20 -5.70
CA GLY A 63 3.55 7.32 -6.29
C GLY A 63 5.06 7.08 -6.18
N SER A 64 5.77 7.94 -5.46
CA SER A 64 7.20 7.77 -5.16
C SER A 64 7.50 7.13 -3.80
N PHE A 65 6.46 6.80 -3.02
CA PHE A 65 6.60 6.27 -1.67
C PHE A 65 6.55 4.75 -1.68
N PHE A 66 7.55 4.10 -1.07
CA PHE A 66 7.56 2.65 -0.89
C PHE A 66 6.79 2.28 0.38
N VAL A 67 5.79 1.42 0.23
CA VAL A 67 4.97 0.90 1.32
C VAL A 67 5.31 -0.58 1.53
N PRO A 68 6.05 -0.94 2.59
CA PRO A 68 6.35 -2.34 2.88
C PRO A 68 5.11 -3.07 3.39
N PHE A 69 4.90 -4.31 2.92
CA PHE A 69 3.74 -5.10 3.34
C PHE A 69 3.76 -5.45 4.83
N SER A 70 4.96 -5.52 5.44
CA SER A 70 5.14 -5.81 6.86
C SER A 70 4.59 -4.71 7.78
N GLU A 71 4.53 -3.47 7.31
CA GLU A 71 4.02 -2.31 8.06
C GLU A 71 2.54 -2.00 7.77
N VAL A 72 1.91 -2.71 6.82
CA VAL A 72 0.47 -2.58 6.56
C VAL A 72 -0.31 -3.27 7.67
N MET A 73 -1.02 -2.49 8.49
CA MET A 73 -1.88 -3.00 9.56
C MET A 73 -3.20 -3.50 8.96
N ARG A 74 -3.55 -4.76 9.19
CA ARG A 74 -4.84 -5.33 8.75
C ARG A 74 -5.99 -4.71 9.54
N VAL A 75 -7.12 -4.49 8.86
CA VAL A 75 -8.37 -3.94 9.42
C VAL A 75 -9.35 -5.05 9.77
#